data_AF-A0A929GW49-F1
#
_entry.id   AF-A0A929GW49-F1
#
_cell.length_a   1.000
_cell.length_b   1.000
_cell.length_c   1.000
_cell.angle_alpha   90.00
_cell.angle_beta   90.00
_cell.angle_gamma   90.00
#
_symmetry.space_group_name_H-M   'P 1'
#
loop_
_entity.id
_entity.type
_entity.pdbx_description
1 polymer ?
#
loop_
_entity_poly.entity_id
_entity_poly.type
_entity_poly.pdbx_seq_one_letter_code
_entity_poly.pdbx_strand_id
1 'polypeptide(L)'
;MLIDRIKENYAFKDWDEKALNKLAPTMDKHGDDFIEAFYKKAMTFKNATKYLKDENVIKKHKSAIKAWFEMLFKGPYDDDYLSYLEGIGYTHVKVGLPSHYINVSVTHIREYCSGIILKEVSASEGRDDMIVALGKILDINLDILTSSYIKEEKNIFFVSKKAESKLINFAMRFSHGLNLILIMGLVLLGLMVLGLFGYDIVHIFYGGDLEKGLLATLGSLLMLWVVIELVDTEVDHLRGAKFSVKVFVSVAMVAIIRKILVTSLKTEAIEAQYSLIAALAVLGLLWWIISKTEKQ
;
A
#
# COMPACT_ATOMS: atom_id res chain seq x y z
N MET A 1 -26.12 28.22 -3.57
CA MET A 1 -24.64 28.20 -3.62
C MET A 1 -24.12 27.06 -2.76
N LEU A 2 -22.82 26.71 -2.81
CA LEU A 2 -22.30 25.56 -2.04
C LEU A 2 -22.41 25.80 -0.54
N ILE A 3 -22.17 27.04 -0.10
CA ILE A 3 -22.33 27.46 1.30
C ILE A 3 -23.77 27.33 1.80
N ASP A 4 -24.78 27.59 0.95
CA ASP A 4 -26.19 27.49 1.34
C ASP A 4 -26.58 26.05 1.70
N ARG A 5 -26.07 25.07 0.95
CA ARG A 5 -26.29 23.63 1.25
C ARG A 5 -25.64 23.23 2.58
N ILE A 6 -24.47 23.79 2.89
CA ILE A 6 -23.81 23.57 4.18
C ILE A 6 -24.68 24.16 5.29
N LYS A 7 -25.13 25.42 5.16
CA LYS A 7 -26.04 26.05 6.12
C LYS A 7 -27.32 25.25 6.34
N GLU A 8 -27.92 24.72 5.27
CA GLU A 8 -29.10 23.85 5.35
C GLU A 8 -28.85 22.61 6.21
N ASN A 9 -27.72 21.91 6.01
CA ASN A 9 -27.37 20.71 6.77
C ASN A 9 -27.22 20.97 8.28
N TYR A 10 -26.72 22.15 8.64
CA TYR A 10 -26.55 22.58 10.03
C TYR A 10 -27.77 23.33 10.60
N ALA A 11 -28.84 23.46 9.81
CA ALA A 11 -30.00 24.30 10.13
C ALA A 11 -29.58 25.71 10.58
N PHE A 12 -28.54 26.27 9.94
CA PHE A 12 -28.06 27.62 10.16
C PHE A 12 -28.93 28.59 9.36
N LYS A 13 -29.67 29.45 10.06
CA LYS A 13 -30.64 30.37 9.46
C LYS A 13 -30.31 31.81 9.83
N ASP A 14 -31.06 32.76 9.27
CA ASP A 14 -30.86 34.20 9.50
C ASP A 14 -30.91 34.61 10.99
N TRP A 15 -31.61 33.86 11.84
CA TRP A 15 -31.64 34.14 13.28
C TRP A 15 -30.31 33.80 13.97
N ASP A 16 -29.59 32.77 13.49
CA ASP A 16 -28.26 32.42 13.99
C ASP A 16 -27.27 33.55 13.63
N GLU A 17 -27.33 34.05 12.39
CA GLU A 17 -26.51 35.18 11.93
C GLU A 17 -26.80 36.46 12.72
N LYS A 18 -28.06 36.74 13.04
CA LYS A 18 -28.42 37.88 13.90
C LYS A 18 -27.92 37.70 15.34
N ALA A 19 -27.98 36.49 15.89
CA ALA A 19 -27.47 36.20 17.22
C ALA A 19 -25.95 36.38 17.31
N LEU A 20 -25.22 35.91 16.29
CA LEU A 20 -23.76 36.09 16.17
C LEU A 20 -23.38 37.57 16.01
N ASN A 21 -24.09 38.31 15.15
CA ASN A 21 -23.88 39.75 14.98
C ASN A 21 -24.12 40.54 16.27
N LYS A 22 -25.16 40.17 17.05
CA LYS A 22 -25.42 40.78 18.35
C LYS A 22 -24.32 40.48 19.37
N LEU A 23 -23.64 39.34 19.24
CA LEU A 23 -22.53 38.93 20.10
C LEU A 23 -21.19 39.57 19.69
N ALA A 24 -21.05 40.04 18.45
CA ALA A 24 -19.81 40.62 17.92
C ALA A 24 -19.19 41.73 18.79
N PRO A 25 -19.95 42.74 19.30
CA PRO A 25 -19.37 43.78 20.15
C PRO A 25 -18.83 43.28 21.50
N THR A 26 -19.40 42.19 22.02
CA THR A 26 -18.90 41.53 23.24
C THR A 26 -17.60 40.81 22.94
N MET A 27 -17.55 40.05 21.84
CA MET A 27 -16.37 39.27 21.45
C MET A 27 -15.19 40.14 21.01
N ASP A 28 -15.46 41.26 20.33
CA ASP A 28 -14.43 42.22 19.90
C ASP A 28 -13.61 42.77 21.09
N LYS A 29 -14.23 42.96 22.27
CA LYS A 29 -13.55 43.41 23.49
C LYS A 29 -12.53 42.39 24.01
N HIS A 30 -12.74 41.12 23.71
CA HIS A 30 -11.90 40.00 24.14
C HIS A 30 -10.95 39.53 23.04
N GLY A 31 -10.93 40.20 21.88
CA GLY A 31 -10.15 39.76 20.73
C GLY A 31 -8.64 39.63 20.99
N ASP A 32 -8.04 40.49 21.81
CA ASP A 32 -6.61 40.39 22.17
C ASP A 32 -6.33 39.27 23.19
N ASP A 33 -7.18 39.14 24.22
CA ASP A 33 -7.11 38.05 25.21
C ASP A 33 -7.31 36.67 24.55
N PHE A 34 -8.20 36.58 23.56
CA PHE A 34 -8.40 35.39 22.75
C PHE A 34 -7.11 34.89 22.10
N ILE A 35 -6.30 35.80 21.55
CA ILE A 35 -5.03 35.43 20.91
C ILE A 35 -4.07 34.82 21.93
N GLU A 36 -4.00 35.39 23.12
CA GLU A 36 -3.16 34.85 24.20
C GLU A 36 -3.65 33.47 24.64
N ALA A 37 -4.96 33.32 24.85
CA ALA A 37 -5.59 32.05 25.22
C ALA A 37 -5.38 30.96 24.15
N PHE A 38 -5.53 31.31 22.86
CA PHE A 38 -5.30 30.41 21.74
C PHE A 38 -3.83 29.96 21.68
N TYR A 39 -2.88 30.89 21.78
CA TYR A 39 -1.45 30.55 21.71
C TYR A 39 -0.99 29.74 22.92
N LYS A 40 -1.53 30.02 24.12
CA LYS A 40 -1.27 29.20 25.30
C LYS A 40 -1.64 27.73 25.06
N LYS A 41 -2.75 27.47 24.37
CA LYS A 41 -3.15 26.11 23.96
C LYS A 41 -2.31 25.57 22.80
N ALA A 42 -2.10 26.34 21.74
CA ALA A 42 -1.36 25.88 20.56
C ALA A 42 0.09 25.49 20.88
N MET A 43 0.72 26.18 21.83
CA MET A 43 2.09 25.86 22.28
C MET A 43 2.19 24.54 23.06
N THR A 44 1.07 23.95 23.49
CA THR A 44 1.08 22.60 24.09
C THR A 44 1.12 21.49 23.05
N PHE A 45 0.96 21.79 21.76
CA PHE A 45 0.98 20.79 20.71
C PHE A 45 2.38 20.22 20.50
N LYS A 46 2.45 18.92 20.20
CA LYS A 46 3.73 18.27 19.94
C LYS A 46 4.37 18.90 18.70
N ASN A 47 5.60 19.38 18.85
CA ASN A 47 6.35 20.08 17.80
C ASN A 47 5.68 21.38 17.32
N ALA A 48 4.99 22.14 18.18
CA ALA A 48 4.42 23.44 17.83
C ALA A 48 5.44 24.39 17.15
N THR A 49 6.71 24.34 17.58
CA THR A 49 7.84 25.10 17.01
C THR A 49 8.16 24.74 15.55
N LYS A 50 7.74 23.56 15.06
CA LYS A 50 7.87 23.18 13.65
C LYS A 50 7.02 24.07 12.73
N TYR A 51 5.85 24.48 13.23
CA TYR A 51 4.88 25.27 12.48
C TYR A 51 5.06 26.77 12.74
N LEU A 52 5.44 27.14 13.96
CA LEU A 52 5.70 28.51 14.40
C LEU A 52 7.20 28.77 14.49
N LYS A 53 7.85 28.85 13.31
CA LYS A 53 9.32 28.81 13.17
C LYS A 53 10.05 30.07 13.63
N ASP A 54 9.43 31.24 13.43
CA ASP A 54 10.04 32.54 13.70
C ASP A 54 8.99 33.58 14.11
N GLU A 55 9.45 34.71 14.66
CA GLU A 55 8.59 35.77 15.16
C GLU A 55 7.71 36.41 14.06
N ASN A 56 8.18 36.46 12.81
CA ASN A 56 7.41 37.02 11.71
C ASN A 56 6.23 36.09 11.34
N VAL A 57 6.46 34.78 11.29
CA VAL A 57 5.42 33.76 11.10
C VAL A 57 4.40 33.83 12.23
N ILE A 58 4.86 33.94 13.48
CA ILE A 58 3.99 34.07 14.65
C ILE A 58 3.14 35.34 14.55
N LYS A 59 3.73 36.48 14.21
CA LYS A 59 3.00 37.75 14.08
C LYS A 59 1.93 37.68 13.00
N LYS A 60 2.27 37.15 11.82
CA LYS A 60 1.30 36.96 10.73
C LYS A 60 0.17 36.02 11.11
N HIS A 61 0.49 34.91 11.78
CA HIS A 61 -0.51 33.95 12.25
C HIS A 61 -1.43 34.54 13.33
N LYS A 62 -0.90 35.33 14.27
CA LYS A 62 -1.71 36.09 15.25
C LYS A 62 -2.70 37.02 14.56
N SER A 63 -2.26 37.78 13.56
CA SER A 63 -3.16 38.64 12.79
C SER A 63 -4.23 37.85 12.02
N ALA A 64 -3.84 36.72 11.41
CA ALA A 64 -4.75 35.88 10.66
C ALA A 64 -5.82 35.22 11.55
N ILE A 65 -5.44 34.67 12.71
CA ILE A 65 -6.40 34.04 13.62
C ILE A 65 -7.30 35.09 14.29
N LYS A 66 -6.81 36.31 14.53
CA LYS A 66 -7.65 37.44 14.99
C LYS A 66 -8.71 37.80 13.95
N ALA A 67 -8.30 37.95 12.69
CA ALA A 67 -9.24 38.23 11.61
C ALA A 67 -10.28 37.11 11.45
N TRP A 68 -9.85 35.85 11.49
CA TRP A 68 -10.75 34.69 11.47
C TRP A 68 -11.76 34.73 12.64
N PHE A 69 -11.28 35.04 13.86
CA PHE A 69 -12.12 35.15 15.05
C PHE A 69 -13.19 36.24 14.93
N GLU A 70 -12.82 37.42 14.42
CA GLU A 70 -13.78 38.50 14.19
C GLU A 70 -14.82 38.12 13.11
N MET A 71 -14.40 37.42 12.06
CA MET A 71 -15.28 36.96 10.98
C MET A 71 -16.30 35.91 11.45
N LEU A 72 -16.03 35.16 12.53
CA LEU A 72 -17.01 34.23 13.10
C LEU A 72 -18.31 34.93 13.49
N PHE A 73 -18.26 36.19 13.91
CA PHE A 73 -19.39 36.91 14.49
C PHE A 73 -20.01 37.96 13.56
N LYS A 74 -19.26 38.46 12.57
CA LYS A 74 -19.65 39.61 11.75
C LYS A 74 -20.32 39.24 10.42
N GLY A 75 -20.05 38.04 9.89
CA GLY A 75 -20.49 37.66 8.55
C GLY A 75 -20.03 38.66 7.46
N PRO A 76 -20.69 38.70 6.28
CA PRO A 76 -21.68 37.73 5.81
C PRO A 76 -21.07 36.33 5.63
N TYR A 77 -21.90 35.28 5.73
CA TYR A 77 -21.46 33.89 5.57
C TYR A 77 -21.78 33.39 4.15
N ASP A 78 -21.14 33.96 3.14
CA ASP A 78 -21.40 33.68 1.72
C ASP A 78 -20.30 32.80 1.08
N ASP A 79 -20.26 32.74 -0.25
CA ASP A 79 -19.26 31.97 -0.99
C ASP A 79 -17.83 32.51 -0.82
N ASP A 80 -17.65 33.81 -0.51
CA ASP A 80 -16.34 34.37 -0.19
C ASP A 80 -15.88 33.88 1.18
N TYR A 81 -16.80 33.80 2.15
CA TYR A 81 -16.54 33.17 3.45
C TYR A 81 -16.14 31.70 3.29
N LEU A 82 -16.84 30.94 2.44
CA LEU A 82 -16.50 29.55 2.14
C LEU A 82 -15.09 29.43 1.55
N SER A 83 -14.79 30.22 0.51
CA SER A 83 -13.49 30.22 -0.17
C SER A 83 -12.34 30.59 0.77
N TYR A 84 -12.60 31.52 1.70
CA TYR A 84 -11.66 31.88 2.75
C TYR A 84 -11.36 30.69 3.69
N LEU A 85 -12.39 29.98 4.17
CA LEU A 85 -12.21 28.81 5.02
C LEU A 85 -11.50 27.65 4.30
N GLU A 86 -11.83 27.40 3.03
CA GLU A 86 -11.11 26.41 2.21
C GLU A 86 -9.62 26.77 2.08
N GLY A 87 -9.29 28.05 1.89
CA GLY A 87 -7.91 28.54 1.86
C GLY A 87 -7.16 28.31 3.17
N ILE A 88 -7.83 28.48 4.32
CA ILE A 88 -7.27 28.16 5.64
C ILE A 88 -7.01 26.65 5.75
N GLY A 89 -8.00 25.81 5.41
CA GLY A 89 -7.88 24.35 5.45
C GLY A 89 -6.71 23.86 4.60
N TYR A 90 -6.61 24.35 3.36
CA TYR A 90 -5.50 24.04 2.45
C TYR A 90 -4.14 24.45 3.01
N THR A 91 -4.04 25.63 3.63
CA THR A 91 -2.79 26.09 4.25
C THR A 91 -2.33 25.15 5.36
N HIS A 92 -3.25 24.66 6.20
CA HIS A 92 -2.93 23.73 7.28
C HIS A 92 -2.50 22.34 6.77
N VAL A 93 -3.15 21.83 5.71
CA VAL A 93 -2.71 20.63 5.00
C VAL A 93 -1.30 20.82 4.43
N LYS A 94 -1.03 21.94 3.77
CA LYS A 94 0.25 22.24 3.12
C LYS A 94 1.43 22.32 4.10
N VAL A 95 1.22 22.86 5.31
CA VAL A 95 2.26 22.88 6.35
C VAL A 95 2.40 21.54 7.08
N GLY A 96 1.52 20.58 6.76
CA GLY A 96 1.51 19.24 7.35
C GLY A 96 1.08 19.23 8.81
N LEU A 97 0.20 20.16 9.23
CA LEU A 97 -0.37 20.15 10.57
C LEU A 97 -1.39 19.01 10.66
N PRO A 98 -1.28 18.07 11.60
CA PRO A 98 -2.31 17.03 11.77
C PRO A 98 -3.71 17.60 12.02
N SER A 99 -4.72 17.05 11.34
CA SER A 99 -6.12 17.50 11.41
C SER A 99 -6.69 17.50 12.83
N HIS A 100 -6.28 16.56 13.69
CA HIS A 100 -6.74 16.52 15.08
C HIS A 100 -6.38 17.77 15.90
N TYR A 101 -5.31 18.50 15.55
CA TYR A 101 -4.99 19.76 16.21
C TYR A 101 -5.99 20.86 15.87
N ILE A 102 -6.59 20.84 14.68
CA ILE A 102 -7.69 21.75 14.32
C ILE A 102 -8.89 21.47 15.22
N ASN A 103 -9.26 20.19 15.40
CA ASN A 103 -10.37 19.79 16.30
C ASN A 103 -10.12 20.27 17.73
N VAL A 104 -8.91 20.03 18.27
CA VAL A 104 -8.54 20.45 19.63
C VAL A 104 -8.58 21.97 19.78
N SER A 105 -8.11 22.72 18.78
CA SER A 105 -8.19 24.18 18.77
C SER A 105 -9.64 24.67 18.76
N VAL A 106 -10.50 24.12 17.90
CA VAL A 106 -11.91 24.52 17.84
C VAL A 106 -12.66 24.21 19.15
N THR A 107 -12.37 23.08 19.81
CA THR A 107 -12.92 22.80 21.15
C THR A 107 -12.51 23.86 22.17
N HIS A 108 -11.23 24.23 22.21
CA HIS A 108 -10.73 25.28 23.11
C HIS A 108 -11.37 26.65 22.82
N ILE A 109 -11.54 26.99 21.54
CA ILE A 109 -12.20 28.24 21.10
C ILE A 109 -13.67 28.23 21.54
N ARG A 110 -14.36 27.10 21.41
CA ARG A 110 -15.75 26.92 21.86
C ARG A 110 -15.89 27.14 23.35
N GLU A 111 -15.04 26.52 24.16
CA GLU A 111 -15.01 26.69 25.61
C GLU A 111 -14.78 28.15 26.00
N TYR A 112 -13.79 28.80 25.38
CA TYR A 112 -13.47 30.20 25.61
C TYR A 112 -14.66 31.13 25.32
N CYS A 113 -15.23 31.03 24.11
CA CYS A 113 -16.36 31.87 23.70
C CYS A 113 -17.61 31.60 24.56
N SER A 114 -17.88 30.32 24.86
CA SER A 114 -19.02 29.95 25.70
C SER A 114 -18.88 30.49 27.13
N GLY A 115 -17.65 30.49 27.68
CA GLY A 115 -17.35 31.09 28.97
C GLY A 115 -17.64 32.60 29.02
N ILE A 116 -17.27 33.34 27.97
CA ILE A 116 -17.59 34.77 27.85
C ILE A 116 -19.11 34.98 27.77
N ILE A 117 -19.80 34.22 26.91
CA ILE A 117 -21.26 34.33 26.76
C ILE A 117 -21.97 34.08 28.10
N LEU A 118 -21.56 33.03 28.82
CA LEU A 118 -22.17 32.69 30.12
C LEU A 118 -21.93 33.75 31.19
N LYS A 119 -20.80 34.47 31.12
CA LYS A 119 -20.40 35.50 32.10
C LYS A 119 -21.02 36.87 31.81
N GLU A 120 -21.11 37.25 30.54
CA GLU A 120 -21.42 38.64 30.13
C GLU A 120 -22.79 38.82 29.49
N VAL A 121 -23.45 37.74 29.06
CA VAL A 121 -24.79 37.80 28.46
C VAL A 121 -25.83 37.26 29.43
N SER A 122 -26.85 38.05 29.72
CA SER A 122 -27.96 37.62 30.58
C SER A 122 -28.90 36.67 29.83
N ALA A 123 -29.60 35.79 30.57
CA ALA A 123 -30.56 34.88 29.94
C ALA A 123 -31.68 35.61 29.17
N SER A 124 -32.10 36.79 29.67
CA SER A 124 -33.08 37.68 29.03
C SER A 124 -32.64 38.25 27.68
N GLU A 125 -31.34 38.23 27.36
CA GLU A 125 -30.80 38.80 26.12
C GLU A 125 -30.72 37.80 24.95
N GLY A 126 -31.22 36.57 25.15
CA GLY A 126 -31.16 35.50 24.14
C GLY A 126 -29.85 34.71 24.20
N ARG A 127 -29.28 34.53 25.40
CA ARG A 127 -28.02 33.83 25.62
C ARG A 127 -28.00 32.42 25.00
N ASP A 128 -29.09 31.68 25.18
CA ASP A 128 -29.16 30.29 24.74
C ASP A 128 -29.11 30.20 23.20
N ASP A 129 -29.78 31.12 22.51
CA ASP A 129 -29.72 31.23 21.04
C ASP A 129 -28.29 31.57 20.57
N MET A 130 -27.57 32.44 21.29
CA MET A 130 -26.17 32.76 20.98
C MET A 130 -25.23 31.56 21.15
N ILE A 131 -25.43 30.74 22.19
CA ILE A 131 -24.64 29.52 22.41
C ILE A 131 -24.91 28.51 21.28
N VAL A 132 -26.17 28.35 20.88
CA VAL A 132 -26.54 27.46 19.76
C VAL A 132 -25.93 27.96 18.44
N ALA A 133 -26.06 29.25 18.15
CA ALA A 133 -25.51 29.85 16.93
C ALA A 133 -23.98 29.76 16.88
N LEU A 134 -23.29 30.01 18.00
CA LEU A 134 -21.85 29.79 18.15
C LEU A 134 -21.47 28.34 17.86
N GLY A 135 -22.25 27.40 18.41
CA GLY A 135 -22.01 25.98 18.20
C GLY A 135 -22.04 25.61 16.72
N LYS A 136 -23.09 26.03 16.02
CA LYS A 136 -23.26 25.78 14.59
C LYS A 136 -22.15 26.41 13.74
N ILE A 137 -21.80 27.68 13.95
CA ILE A 137 -20.80 28.34 13.11
C ILE A 137 -19.41 27.71 13.30
N LEU A 138 -19.05 27.31 14.52
CA LEU A 138 -17.80 26.60 14.79
C LEU A 138 -17.79 25.21 14.15
N ASP A 139 -18.91 24.49 14.18
CA ASP A 139 -19.01 23.17 13.54
C ASP A 139 -18.95 23.27 12.01
N ILE A 140 -19.58 24.28 11.41
CA ILE A 140 -19.47 24.59 9.97
C ILE A 140 -18.01 24.90 9.60
N ASN A 141 -17.34 25.74 10.38
CA ASN A 141 -15.92 26.04 10.17
C ASN A 141 -15.08 24.77 10.24
N LEU A 142 -15.34 23.92 11.23
CA LEU A 142 -14.59 22.67 11.39
C LEU A 142 -14.80 21.71 10.22
N ASP A 143 -16.04 21.56 9.74
CA ASP A 143 -16.37 20.73 8.57
C ASP A 143 -15.60 21.20 7.33
N ILE A 144 -15.68 22.49 7.02
CA ILE A 144 -15.00 23.07 5.85
C ILE A 144 -13.47 22.92 5.96
N LEU A 145 -12.88 23.24 7.12
CA LEU A 145 -11.44 23.12 7.33
C LEU A 145 -10.95 21.66 7.20
N THR A 146 -11.70 20.71 7.76
CA THR A 146 -11.32 19.29 7.75
C THR A 146 -11.62 18.61 6.41
N SER A 147 -12.52 19.13 5.59
CA SER A 147 -12.80 18.63 4.24
C SER A 147 -11.54 18.61 3.35
N SER A 148 -10.66 19.61 3.51
CA SER A 148 -9.37 19.71 2.80
C SER A 148 -8.43 18.55 3.15
N TYR A 149 -8.43 18.10 4.40
CA TYR A 149 -7.62 16.95 4.85
C TYR A 149 -8.14 15.64 4.29
N ILE A 150 -9.46 15.44 4.32
CA ILE A 150 -10.10 14.23 3.79
C ILE A 150 -9.81 14.10 2.29
N LYS A 151 -9.81 15.21 1.55
CA LYS A 151 -9.49 15.23 0.12
C LYS A 151 -8.05 14.79 -0.15
N GLU A 152 -7.09 15.26 0.65
CA GLU A 152 -5.68 14.91 0.51
C GLU A 152 -5.41 13.44 0.89
N GLU A 153 -5.92 12.98 2.03
CA GLU A 153 -5.76 11.58 2.47
C GLU A 153 -6.33 10.59 1.45
N LYS A 154 -7.52 10.87 0.90
CA LYS A 154 -8.12 10.06 -0.17
C LYS A 154 -7.18 9.99 -1.37
N ASN A 155 -6.65 11.13 -1.82
CA ASN A 155 -5.77 11.16 -2.99
C ASN A 155 -4.51 10.30 -2.78
N ILE A 156 -3.85 10.43 -1.63
CA ILE A 156 -2.66 9.65 -1.27
C ILE A 156 -2.98 8.15 -1.23
N PHE A 157 -4.07 7.76 -0.56
CA PHE A 157 -4.47 6.36 -0.41
C PHE A 157 -4.87 5.71 -1.75
N PHE A 158 -5.61 6.42 -2.60
CA PHE A 158 -6.00 5.95 -3.92
C PHE A 158 -4.81 5.77 -4.86
N VAL A 159 -3.84 6.70 -4.83
CA VAL A 159 -2.61 6.59 -5.62
C VAL A 159 -1.80 5.37 -5.18
N SER A 160 -1.61 5.17 -3.87
CA SER A 160 -0.87 4.04 -3.31
C SER A 160 -1.51 2.69 -3.71
N LYS A 161 -2.81 2.51 -3.47
CA LYS A 161 -3.52 1.26 -3.81
C LYS A 161 -3.51 0.97 -5.31
N LYS A 162 -3.64 1.99 -6.16
CA LYS A 162 -3.63 1.81 -7.62
C LYS A 162 -2.24 1.40 -8.12
N ALA A 163 -1.18 1.96 -7.56
CA ALA A 163 0.20 1.59 -7.89
C ALA A 163 0.51 0.16 -7.45
N GLU A 164 0.16 -0.19 -6.22
CA GLU A 164 0.36 -1.53 -5.65
C GLU A 164 -0.40 -2.60 -6.46
N SER A 165 -1.68 -2.37 -6.74
CA SER A 165 -2.50 -3.30 -7.54
C SER A 165 -1.98 -3.46 -8.97
N LYS A 166 -1.48 -2.38 -9.60
CA LYS A 166 -0.86 -2.46 -10.93
C LYS A 166 0.43 -3.26 -10.92
N LEU A 167 1.29 -3.09 -9.91
CA LEU A 167 2.53 -3.85 -9.77
C LEU A 167 2.25 -5.34 -9.57
N ILE A 168 1.30 -5.68 -8.70
CA ILE A 168 0.89 -7.07 -8.47
C ILE A 168 0.34 -7.70 -9.76
N ASN A 169 -0.56 -7.00 -10.46
CA ASN A 169 -1.10 -7.50 -11.73
C ASN A 169 -0.05 -7.62 -12.83
N PHE A 170 0.93 -6.71 -12.90
CA PHE A 170 2.04 -6.80 -13.83
C PHE A 170 2.94 -8.01 -13.51
N ALA A 171 3.31 -8.20 -12.25
CA ALA A 171 4.12 -9.33 -11.80
C ALA A 171 3.44 -10.67 -12.12
N MET A 172 2.14 -10.80 -11.86
CA MET A 172 1.38 -12.01 -12.19
C MET A 172 1.36 -12.30 -13.69
N ARG A 173 1.12 -11.29 -14.54
CA ARG A 173 1.11 -11.45 -16.00
C ARG A 173 2.50 -11.78 -16.56
N PHE A 174 3.53 -11.12 -16.05
CA PHE A 174 4.90 -11.36 -16.46
C PHE A 174 5.36 -12.76 -16.09
N SER A 175 5.10 -13.19 -14.84
CA SER A 175 5.39 -14.55 -14.39
C SER A 175 4.66 -15.60 -15.23
N HIS A 176 3.38 -15.40 -15.53
CA HIS A 176 2.63 -16.30 -16.40
C HIS A 176 3.24 -16.40 -17.81
N GLY A 177 3.67 -15.26 -18.37
CA GLY A 177 4.37 -15.23 -19.66
C GLY A 177 5.68 -16.02 -19.65
N LEU A 178 6.50 -15.90 -18.59
CA LEU A 178 7.73 -16.68 -18.44
C LEU A 178 7.47 -18.18 -18.38
N ASN A 179 6.45 -18.61 -17.60
CA ASN A 179 6.09 -20.02 -17.49
C ASN A 179 5.62 -20.60 -18.83
N LEU A 180 4.82 -19.85 -19.61
CA LEU A 180 4.41 -20.27 -20.96
C LEU A 180 5.60 -20.46 -21.90
N ILE A 181 6.57 -19.53 -21.87
CA ILE A 181 7.80 -19.65 -22.65
C ILE A 181 8.60 -20.88 -22.21
N LEU A 182 8.66 -21.16 -20.90
CA LEU A 182 9.37 -22.31 -20.34
C LEU A 182 8.75 -23.63 -20.80
N ILE A 183 7.42 -23.79 -20.73
CA ILE A 183 6.72 -24.98 -21.25
C ILE A 183 6.99 -25.17 -22.73
N MET A 184 6.87 -24.11 -23.53
CA MET A 184 7.11 -24.19 -24.97
C MET A 184 8.54 -24.66 -25.26
N GLY A 185 9.52 -24.18 -24.50
CA GLY A 185 10.91 -24.64 -24.57
C GLY A 185 11.09 -26.10 -24.18
N LEU A 186 10.45 -26.56 -23.10
CA LEU A 186 10.49 -27.95 -22.66
C LEU A 186 9.84 -28.91 -23.67
N VAL A 187 8.71 -28.51 -24.27
CA VAL A 187 8.04 -29.29 -25.32
C VAL A 187 8.95 -29.44 -26.54
N LEU A 188 9.60 -28.35 -26.99
CA LEU A 188 10.55 -28.39 -28.10
C LEU A 188 11.74 -29.30 -27.79
N LEU A 189 12.29 -29.22 -26.57
CA LEU A 189 13.35 -30.10 -26.10
C LEU A 189 12.90 -31.57 -26.13
N GLY A 190 11.68 -31.87 -25.70
CA GLY A 190 11.10 -33.21 -25.72
C GLY A 190 11.02 -33.80 -27.13
N LEU A 191 10.59 -32.99 -28.10
CA LEU A 191 10.57 -33.38 -29.51
C LEU A 191 11.98 -33.67 -30.05
N MET A 192 12.98 -32.86 -29.68
CA MET A 192 14.37 -33.10 -30.07
C MET A 192 14.92 -34.40 -29.47
N VAL A 193 14.68 -34.65 -28.18
CA VAL A 193 15.12 -35.88 -27.50
C VAL A 193 14.44 -37.12 -28.08
N LEU A 194 13.14 -37.03 -28.41
CA LEU A 194 12.42 -38.10 -29.09
C LEU A 194 13.00 -38.39 -30.48
N GLY A 195 13.37 -37.35 -31.23
CA GLY A 195 14.06 -37.49 -32.51
C GLY A 195 15.42 -38.19 -32.38
N LEU A 196 16.21 -37.84 -31.36
CA LEU A 196 17.49 -38.50 -31.05
C LEU A 196 17.28 -39.98 -30.71
N PHE A 197 16.29 -40.30 -29.89
CA PHE A 197 15.96 -41.69 -29.55
C PHE A 197 15.60 -42.51 -30.80
N GLY A 198 14.80 -41.94 -31.72
CA GLY A 198 14.49 -42.58 -33.00
C GLY A 198 15.74 -42.81 -33.87
N TYR A 199 16.66 -41.83 -33.89
CA TYR A 199 17.94 -41.96 -34.58
C TYR A 199 18.81 -43.07 -33.98
N ASP A 200 18.92 -43.15 -32.65
CA ASP A 200 19.69 -44.16 -31.94
C ASP A 200 19.18 -45.58 -32.26
N ILE A 201 17.85 -45.77 -32.29
CA ILE A 201 17.21 -47.04 -32.67
C ILE A 201 17.58 -47.44 -34.10
N VAL A 202 17.42 -46.53 -35.06
CA VAL A 202 17.76 -46.80 -36.47
C VAL A 202 19.24 -47.16 -36.60
N HIS A 203 20.12 -46.45 -35.89
CA HIS A 203 21.55 -46.73 -35.92
C HIS A 203 21.89 -48.12 -35.39
N ILE A 204 21.21 -48.63 -34.36
CA ILE A 204 21.38 -50.02 -33.89
C ILE A 204 21.08 -51.03 -35.01
N PHE A 205 19.95 -50.86 -35.70
CA PHE A 205 19.51 -51.81 -36.73
C PHE A 205 20.40 -51.83 -37.98
N TYR A 206 21.03 -50.71 -38.34
CA TYR A 206 21.88 -50.61 -39.54
C TYR A 206 23.40 -50.62 -39.27
N GLY A 207 23.85 -50.34 -38.03
CA GLY A 207 25.25 -50.03 -37.70
C GLY A 207 26.06 -51.13 -37.00
N GLY A 208 25.44 -52.24 -36.59
CA GLY A 208 26.13 -53.47 -36.14
C GLY A 208 26.82 -53.47 -34.76
N ASP A 209 26.95 -52.33 -34.07
CA ASP A 209 27.54 -52.26 -32.71
C ASP A 209 26.43 -52.21 -31.64
N LEU A 210 25.95 -53.39 -31.25
CA LEU A 210 24.77 -53.59 -30.42
C LEU A 210 24.96 -53.06 -28.99
N GLU A 211 26.18 -53.16 -28.45
CA GLU A 211 26.50 -52.70 -27.09
C GLU A 211 26.50 -51.17 -27.01
N LYS A 212 27.17 -50.49 -27.95
CA LYS A 212 27.19 -49.02 -27.96
C LYS A 212 25.82 -48.42 -28.27
N GLY A 213 25.08 -49.03 -29.19
CA GLY A 213 23.74 -48.56 -29.57
C GLY A 213 22.72 -48.70 -28.44
N LEU A 214 22.77 -49.81 -27.67
CA LEU A 214 21.90 -50.01 -26.51
C LEU A 214 22.13 -48.93 -25.44
N LEU A 215 23.40 -48.55 -25.20
CA LEU A 215 23.76 -47.51 -24.24
C LEU A 215 23.31 -46.11 -24.67
N ALA A 216 23.45 -45.78 -25.96
CA ALA A 216 22.96 -44.52 -26.50
C ALA A 216 21.44 -44.41 -26.30
N THR A 217 20.71 -45.47 -26.67
CA THR A 217 19.25 -45.58 -26.56
C THR A 217 18.76 -45.49 -25.11
N LEU A 218 19.47 -46.12 -24.18
CA LEU A 218 19.15 -46.04 -22.75
C LEU A 218 19.39 -44.62 -22.21
N GLY A 219 20.43 -43.96 -22.70
CA GLY A 219 20.73 -42.56 -22.38
C GLY A 219 19.68 -41.58 -22.89
N SER A 220 19.21 -41.73 -24.12
CA SER A 220 18.14 -40.90 -24.69
C SER A 220 16.78 -41.19 -24.05
N LEU A 221 16.50 -42.42 -23.62
CA LEU A 221 15.31 -42.78 -22.85
C LEU A 221 15.26 -42.11 -21.46
N LEU A 222 16.38 -42.10 -20.74
CA LEU A 222 16.47 -41.39 -19.45
C LEU A 222 16.31 -39.88 -19.60
N MET A 223 16.86 -39.30 -20.68
CA MET A 223 16.66 -37.88 -21.00
C MET A 223 15.19 -37.60 -21.34
N LEU A 224 14.50 -38.49 -22.05
CA LEU A 224 13.08 -38.34 -22.37
C LEU A 224 12.24 -38.34 -21.09
N TRP A 225 12.53 -39.24 -20.16
CA TRP A 225 11.88 -39.28 -18.84
C TRP A 225 12.06 -37.96 -18.08
N VAL A 226 13.27 -37.39 -18.07
CA VAL A 226 13.55 -36.07 -17.45
C VAL A 226 12.71 -34.97 -18.09
N VAL A 227 12.58 -34.96 -19.42
CA VAL A 227 11.77 -33.93 -20.08
C VAL A 227 10.29 -34.08 -19.74
N ILE A 228 9.77 -35.31 -19.71
CA ILE A 228 8.38 -35.57 -19.31
C ILE A 228 8.13 -35.08 -17.88
N GLU A 229 9.00 -35.45 -16.94
CA GLU A 229 8.89 -35.03 -15.53
C GLU A 229 8.92 -33.50 -15.37
N LEU A 230 9.79 -32.81 -16.13
CA LEU A 230 9.86 -31.34 -16.13
C LEU A 230 8.63 -30.69 -16.76
N VAL A 231 8.09 -31.25 -17.84
CA VAL A 231 6.86 -30.75 -18.49
C VAL A 231 5.67 -30.90 -17.54
N ASP A 232 5.49 -32.07 -16.93
CA ASP A 232 4.39 -32.34 -16.00
C ASP A 232 4.45 -31.37 -14.81
N THR A 233 5.65 -31.13 -14.27
CA THR A 233 5.87 -30.19 -13.17
C THR A 233 5.51 -28.76 -13.56
N GLU A 234 5.90 -28.30 -14.74
CA GLU A 234 5.59 -26.93 -15.18
C GLU A 234 4.10 -26.76 -15.53
N VAL A 235 3.45 -27.81 -16.05
CA VAL A 235 2.00 -27.83 -16.27
C VAL A 235 1.23 -27.75 -14.96
N ASP A 236 1.63 -28.50 -13.93
CA ASP A 236 1.02 -28.43 -12.61
C ASP A 236 1.24 -27.07 -11.95
N HIS A 237 2.42 -26.47 -12.12
CA HIS A 237 2.71 -25.12 -11.67
C HIS A 237 1.80 -24.08 -12.36
N LEU A 238 1.53 -24.22 -13.67
CA LEU A 238 0.55 -23.36 -14.37
C LEU A 238 -0.88 -23.55 -13.88
N ARG A 239 -1.25 -24.73 -13.38
CA ARG A 239 -2.56 -25.01 -12.77
C ARG A 239 -2.69 -24.47 -11.34
N GLY A 240 -1.65 -23.83 -10.82
CA GLY A 240 -1.62 -23.23 -9.48
C GLY A 240 -1.10 -24.15 -8.39
N ALA A 241 -0.47 -25.28 -8.74
CA ALA A 241 0.24 -26.11 -7.77
C ALA A 241 1.51 -25.41 -7.28
N LYS A 242 1.93 -25.74 -6.05
CA LYS A 242 3.19 -25.21 -5.48
C LYS A 242 4.38 -25.83 -6.20
N PHE A 243 5.44 -25.04 -6.36
CA PHE A 243 6.72 -25.47 -6.91
C PHE A 243 7.33 -26.60 -6.04
N SER A 244 7.40 -27.82 -6.57
CA SER A 244 7.98 -28.95 -5.85
C SER A 244 9.48 -29.06 -6.10
N VAL A 245 10.27 -28.77 -5.07
CA VAL A 245 11.74 -28.85 -5.12
C VAL A 245 12.21 -30.29 -5.36
N LYS A 246 11.37 -31.27 -5.01
CA LYS A 246 11.60 -32.70 -5.20
C LYS A 246 11.91 -33.06 -6.66
N VAL A 247 11.27 -32.40 -7.61
CA VAL A 247 11.43 -32.65 -9.05
C VAL A 247 12.87 -32.38 -9.48
N PHE A 248 13.45 -31.25 -9.06
CA PHE A 248 14.83 -30.89 -9.39
C PHE A 248 15.84 -31.89 -8.84
N VAL A 249 15.61 -32.39 -7.63
CA VAL A 249 16.44 -33.44 -7.03
C VAL A 249 16.31 -34.75 -7.81
N SER A 250 15.11 -35.12 -8.26
CA SER A 250 14.89 -36.33 -9.06
C SER A 250 15.58 -36.25 -10.44
N VAL A 251 15.50 -35.10 -11.10
CA VAL A 251 16.18 -34.85 -12.39
C VAL A 251 17.70 -34.89 -12.21
N ALA A 252 18.24 -34.31 -11.15
CA ALA A 252 19.66 -34.37 -10.82
C ALA A 252 20.12 -35.82 -10.57
N MET A 253 19.33 -36.62 -9.87
CA MET A 253 19.62 -38.05 -9.67
C MET A 253 19.67 -38.80 -11.00
N VAL A 254 18.69 -38.60 -11.89
CA VAL A 254 18.69 -39.27 -13.20
C VAL A 254 19.86 -38.84 -14.07
N ALA A 255 20.27 -37.57 -14.02
CA ALA A 255 21.48 -37.10 -14.70
C ALA A 255 22.75 -37.79 -14.18
N ILE A 256 22.87 -37.99 -12.85
CA ILE A 256 23.99 -38.73 -12.26
C ILE A 256 23.93 -40.22 -12.63
N ILE A 257 22.75 -40.85 -12.60
CA ILE A 257 22.56 -42.25 -13.00
C ILE A 257 23.00 -42.43 -14.45
N ARG A 258 22.55 -41.55 -15.36
CA ARG A 258 23.00 -41.56 -16.77
C ARG A 258 24.53 -41.47 -16.86
N LYS A 259 25.16 -40.58 -16.09
CA LYS A 259 26.62 -40.41 -16.10
C LYS A 259 27.35 -41.64 -15.55
N ILE A 260 26.82 -42.29 -14.51
CA ILE A 260 27.36 -43.56 -13.98
C ILE A 260 27.29 -44.65 -15.04
N LEU A 261 26.15 -44.79 -15.73
CA LEU A 261 25.97 -45.79 -16.77
C LEU A 261 26.95 -45.60 -17.94
N VAL A 262 27.14 -44.36 -18.40
CA VAL A 262 28.09 -44.07 -19.50
C VAL A 262 29.55 -44.32 -19.10
N THR A 263 29.93 -43.99 -17.85
CA THR A 263 31.31 -44.13 -17.37
C THR A 263 31.65 -45.57 -16.99
N SER A 264 30.70 -46.34 -16.43
CA SER A 264 30.92 -47.72 -15.98
C SER A 264 31.32 -48.69 -17.09
N LEU A 265 31.05 -48.34 -18.35
CA LEU A 265 31.36 -49.16 -19.52
C LEU A 265 32.62 -48.71 -20.27
N LYS A 266 33.23 -47.57 -19.89
CA LYS A 266 34.46 -47.08 -20.52
C LYS A 266 35.76 -47.60 -19.87
N THR A 267 35.67 -48.41 -18.81
CA THR A 267 36.79 -49.10 -18.12
C THR A 267 37.97 -48.23 -17.65
N GLU A 268 37.89 -46.91 -17.81
CA GLU A 268 38.91 -45.96 -17.41
C GLU A 268 38.32 -44.96 -16.39
N ALA A 269 38.87 -44.95 -15.17
CA ALA A 269 38.57 -44.10 -14.02
C ALA A 269 37.64 -44.68 -12.92
N ILE A 270 38.15 -45.66 -12.18
CA ILE A 270 37.56 -46.19 -10.93
C ILE A 270 37.31 -45.08 -9.89
N GLU A 271 38.19 -44.08 -9.78
CA GLU A 271 38.02 -42.95 -8.84
C GLU A 271 36.82 -42.06 -9.17
N ALA A 272 36.55 -41.84 -10.46
CA ALA A 272 35.39 -41.06 -10.90
C ALA A 272 34.07 -41.79 -10.59
N GLN A 273 34.08 -43.13 -10.54
CA GLN A 273 32.89 -43.93 -10.25
C GLN A 273 32.48 -43.86 -8.78
N TYR A 274 33.44 -43.89 -7.84
CA TYR A 274 33.15 -43.76 -6.40
C TYR A 274 32.54 -42.40 -6.04
N SER A 275 33.05 -41.30 -6.63
CA SER A 275 32.51 -39.95 -6.37
C SER A 275 31.07 -39.79 -6.88
N LEU A 276 30.73 -40.38 -8.04
CA LEU A 276 29.38 -40.34 -8.58
C LEU A 276 28.38 -41.15 -7.76
N ILE A 277 28.80 -42.32 -7.24
CA ILE A 277 27.97 -43.14 -6.34
C ILE A 277 27.71 -42.41 -5.02
N ALA A 278 28.74 -41.76 -4.45
CA ALA A 278 28.58 -40.95 -3.24
C ALA A 278 27.62 -39.77 -3.47
N ALA A 279 27.73 -39.07 -4.60
CA ALA A 279 26.83 -37.98 -4.97
C ALA A 279 25.37 -38.46 -5.14
N LEU A 280 25.17 -39.63 -5.75
CA LEU A 280 23.83 -40.24 -5.88
C LEU A 280 23.22 -40.56 -4.51
N ALA A 281 24.01 -41.09 -3.57
CA ALA A 281 23.55 -41.40 -2.22
C ALA A 281 23.12 -40.13 -1.46
N VAL A 282 23.87 -39.03 -1.59
CA VAL A 282 23.52 -37.73 -1.00
C VAL A 282 22.23 -37.18 -1.59
N LEU A 283 22.07 -37.20 -2.93
CA LEU A 283 20.83 -36.76 -3.55
C LEU A 283 19.63 -37.63 -3.16
N GLY A 284 19.83 -38.95 -3.02
CA GLY A 284 18.80 -39.87 -2.53
C GLY A 284 18.33 -39.55 -1.11
N LEU A 285 19.27 -39.20 -0.21
CA LEU A 285 18.95 -38.74 1.15
C LEU A 285 18.18 -37.42 1.13
N LEU A 286 18.62 -36.44 0.32
CA LEU A 286 17.93 -35.16 0.18
C LEU A 286 16.51 -35.35 -0.36
N TRP A 287 16.34 -36.20 -1.38
CA TRP A 287 15.04 -36.54 -1.93
C TRP A 287 14.12 -37.16 -0.87
N TRP A 288 14.65 -38.09 -0.06
CA TRP A 288 13.89 -38.72 1.02
C TRP A 288 13.43 -37.70 2.07
N ILE A 289 14.31 -36.79 2.51
CA ILE A 289 13.97 -35.75 3.48
C ILE A 289 12.88 -34.83 2.93
N ILE A 290 13.05 -34.32 1.71
CA ILE A 290 12.08 -33.41 1.06
C ILE A 290 10.72 -34.10 0.89
N SER A 291 10.71 -35.37 0.51
CA SER A 291 9.46 -36.15 0.33
C SER A 291 8.65 -36.33 1.63
N LYS A 292 9.31 -36.21 2.78
CA LYS A 292 8.69 -36.35 4.10
C LYS A 292 8.11 -35.02 4.60
N THR A 293 8.72 -33.90 4.26
CA THR A 293 8.26 -32.55 4.61
C THR A 293 7.17 -32.02 3.69
N GLU A 294 7.14 -32.38 2.40
CA GLU A 294 6.06 -31.97 1.48
C GLU A 294 4.72 -32.71 1.70
N LYS A 295 4.69 -33.77 2.54
CA LYS A 295 3.48 -34.55 2.87
C LYS A 295 2.69 -33.99 4.08
N GLN A 296 3.15 -32.91 4.71
CA GLN A 296 2.45 -32.17 5.78
C GLN A 296 1.96 -30.81 5.25
#